data_AF-A0A662LZ94-F1
#
_entry.id   AF-A0A662LZ94-F1
#
_cell.length_a   1.000
_cell.length_b   1.000
_cell.length_c   1.000
_cell.angle_alpha   90.00
_cell.angle_beta   90.00
_cell.angle_gamma   90.00
#
_symmetry.space_group_name_H-M   'P 1'
#
loop_
_entity.id
_entity.type
_entity.pdbx_description
1 polymer ?
#
loop_
_entity_poly.entity_id
_entity_poly.type
_entity_poly.pdbx_seq_one_letter_code
_entity_poly.pdbx_strand_id
1 'polypeptide(L)' 'PLFGEYDLIAKVEAKDFDELGKIVVDKIRAIEGVADTKTLTGTKF' A
#
# COMPACT_ATOMS: atom_id res chain seq x y z
N PRO A 1 7.49 -5.63 -16.62
CA PRO A 1 6.01 -5.76 -16.60
C PRO A 1 5.59 -6.60 -15.39
N LEU A 2 4.55 -6.17 -14.69
CA LEU A 2 3.93 -6.99 -13.65
C LEU A 2 3.19 -8.13 -14.36
N PHE A 3 3.54 -9.36 -14.02
CA PHE A 3 2.87 -10.58 -14.45
C PHE A 3 2.59 -11.38 -13.18
N GLY A 4 1.33 -11.75 -12.92
CA GLY A 4 0.94 -12.47 -11.70
C GLY A 4 -0.33 -11.92 -11.07
N GLU A 5 -0.49 -12.14 -9.76
CA GLU A 5 -1.70 -11.80 -8.98
C GLU A 5 -1.94 -10.29 -8.82
N TYR A 6 -0.92 -9.45 -9.01
CA TYR A 6 -0.99 -8.01 -8.74
C TYR A 6 -0.73 -7.17 -9.99
N ASP A 7 -1.56 -6.15 -10.19
CA ASP A 7 -1.43 -5.18 -11.29
C ASP A 7 -0.41 -4.07 -10.99
N LEU A 8 -0.20 -3.73 -9.72
CA LEU A 8 0.67 -2.64 -9.26
C LEU A 8 1.51 -3.05 -8.05
N ILE A 9 2.74 -2.53 -7.97
CA ILE A 9 3.58 -2.55 -6.77
C ILE A 9 3.99 -1.11 -6.45
N ALA A 10 3.76 -0.69 -5.22
CA ALA A 10 4.14 0.63 -4.73
C ALA A 10 4.98 0.49 -3.45
N LYS A 11 6.04 1.30 -3.34
CA LYS A 11 6.80 1.46 -2.10
C LYS A 11 6.24 2.68 -1.35
N VAL A 12 5.88 2.48 -0.09
CA VAL A 12 5.38 3.54 0.79
C VAL A 12 6.31 3.66 1.98
N GLU A 13 6.70 4.89 2.29
CA GLU A 13 7.44 5.24 3.51
C GLU A 13 6.52 6.08 4.40
N ALA A 14 6.47 5.74 5.68
CA ALA A 14 5.68 6.41 6.69
C ALA A 14 6.49 6.47 7.99
N LYS A 15 6.19 7.43 8.87
CA LYS A 15 6.93 7.60 10.13
C LYS A 15 6.66 6.46 11.10
N ASP A 16 5.44 5.93 11.07
CA ASP A 16 4.97 4.85 11.93
C ASP A 16 3.84 4.06 11.26
N PHE A 17 3.37 3.01 11.95
CA PHE A 17 2.32 2.14 11.46
C PHE A 17 0.95 2.84 11.39
N ASP A 18 0.69 3.85 12.22
CA ASP A 18 -0.57 4.58 12.22
C ASP A 18 -0.68 5.46 10.98
N GLU A 19 0.39 6.19 10.64
CA GLU A 19 0.48 6.95 9.40
C GLU A 19 0.42 6.03 8.18
N LEU A 20 1.10 4.87 8.21
CA LEU A 20 1.03 3.88 7.14
C LEU A 20 -0.42 3.38 6.94
N GLY A 21 -1.11 3.06 8.03
CA GLY A 21 -2.51 2.62 8.00
C GLY A 21 -3.41 3.66 7.35
N LYS A 22 -3.26 4.94 7.74
CA LYS A 22 -3.99 6.05 7.13
C LYS A 22 -3.68 6.20 5.64
N ILE A 23 -2.42 6.07 5.23
CA ILE A 23 -2.06 6.13 3.80
C ILE A 23 -2.74 5.01 3.02
N VAL A 24 -2.70 3.77 3.52
CA VAL A 24 -3.28 2.62 2.81
C VAL A 24 -4.80 2.73 2.74
N VAL A 25 -5.45 3.02 3.87
CA VAL A 25 -6.92 3.01 3.97
C VAL A 25 -7.54 4.28 3.40
N ASP A 26 -7.09 5.45 3.85
CA ASP A 26 -7.77 6.71 3.53
C ASP A 26 -7.34 7.26 2.17
N LYS A 27 -6.17 6.84 1.67
CA LYS A 27 -5.67 7.29 0.35
C LYS A 27 -5.72 6.18 -0.69
N ILE A 28 -4.97 5.09 -0.52
CA ILE A 28 -4.81 4.08 -1.59
C ILE A 28 -6.12 3.34 -1.87
N ARG A 29 -6.78 2.79 -0.84
CA ARG A 29 -8.05 2.06 -1.00
C ARG A 29 -9.23 2.93 -1.38
N ALA A 30 -9.13 4.25 -1.18
CA ALA A 30 -10.16 5.21 -1.58
C ALA A 30 -10.08 5.60 -3.07
N ILE A 31 -9.01 5.22 -3.79
CA ILE A 31 -8.88 5.51 -5.22
C ILE A 31 -9.88 4.67 -6.01
N GLU A 32 -10.68 5.33 -6.86
CA GLU A 32 -11.60 4.66 -7.77
C GLU A 32 -10.87 3.65 -8.66
N GLY A 33 -11.37 2.42 -8.70
CA GLY A 33 -10.79 1.32 -9.46
C GLY A 33 -9.77 0.47 -8.69
N VAL A 34 -9.38 0.83 -7.46
CA VAL A 34 -8.60 -0.07 -6.59
C VAL A 34 -9.52 -1.16 -6.04
N ALA A 35 -9.34 -2.39 -6.51
CA ALA A 35 -10.14 -3.54 -6.09
C ALA A 35 -9.68 -4.12 -4.74
N ASP A 36 -8.37 -4.26 -4.54
CA ASP A 36 -7.79 -4.76 -3.29
C ASP A 36 -6.32 -4.29 -3.14
N THR A 37 -5.79 -4.39 -1.92
CA THR A 37 -4.39 -4.07 -1.60
C THR A 37 -3.82 -5.10 -0.62
N LYS A 38 -2.62 -5.62 -0.90
CA LYS A 38 -1.81 -6.38 0.08
C LYS A 38 -0.59 -5.56 0.49
N THR A 39 -0.47 -5.29 1.80
CA THR A 39 0.61 -4.46 2.34
C THR A 39 1.67 -5.34 3.02
N LEU A 40 2.90 -5.31 2.50
CA LEU A 40 4.07 -5.96 3.10
C LEU A 40 4.88 -4.92 3.88
N THR A 41 4.71 -4.91 5.20
CA THR A 41 5.34 -3.92 6.07
C THR A 41 6.70 -4.39 6.59
N GLY A 42 7.69 -3.51 6.61
CA GLY A 42 8.99 -3.77 7.20
C GLY A 42 9.51 -2.53 7.93
N THR A 43 10.25 -2.76 9.01
CA THR A 43 10.89 -1.70 9.79
C THR A 43 12.37 -1.62 9.41
N LYS A 44 12.87 -0.42 9.16
CA LYS A 44 14.30 -0.17 8.96
C LYS A 44 14.85 0.45 10.25
N PHE A 45 15.78 -0.25 10.89
CA PHE A 45 16.53 0.23 12.05
C PHE A 45 17.68 1.13 11.61
#